data_AF-A0A951DAK6-F1
#
_entry.id   AF-A0A951DAK6-F1
#
_cell.length_a   1.000
_cell.length_b   1.000
_cell.length_c   1.000
_cell.angle_alpha   90.00
_cell.angle_beta   90.00
_cell.angle_gamma   90.00
#
_symmetry.space_group_name_H-M   'P 1'
#
loop_
_entity.id
_entity.type
_entity.pdbx_description
1 polymer ?
#
loop_
_entity_poly.entity_id
_entity_poly.type
_entity_poly.pdbx_seq_one_letter_code
_entity_poly.pdbx_strand_id
1 'polypeptide(L)'
;MQASGRDMRRLARELGELERKLKAGGGEKKIEKQHREGKLTARERIKLLVDHGEEFLEIGLLIAYDEYGGQAPGAGVVIGIARIEGRAAVIVANDATVKAGAWWPETITKILRAQEIAMRNRLPIVYLVDSAGVNLPLQDGIFPGQYGAARIFYYNSLMRCRLRIPQISAVMGPCIAGGAYLPALSDVVLMVDNTSFMGLGGPNLVKGAVGQVTDAETLGGARMHTTVSGVAHYRAANDQECLELIRRQFRQFPPARSMPRGKLPQFDADGLYSVLPSDHRLPYRMEDILERLVDEGEMLEFQPDHAPEFLCSAAQLNGRNIGIIANRRGFLKTSSGPRVGGIVYPESARKVA
;
A
#
# COMPACT_ATOMS: atom_id res chain seq x y z
N MET A 1 -12.23 -39.16 -0.41
CA MET A 1 -12.29 -37.76 -0.88
C MET A 1 -11.79 -36.79 0.21
N GLN A 2 -10.49 -36.77 0.54
CA GLN A 2 -9.92 -35.92 1.61
C GLN A 2 -8.64 -35.15 1.18
N ALA A 3 -8.32 -35.09 -0.11
CA ALA A 3 -7.06 -34.52 -0.60
C ALA A 3 -7.09 -32.98 -0.79
N SER A 4 -8.27 -32.39 -1.03
CA SER A 4 -8.38 -30.99 -1.49
C SER A 4 -7.84 -29.95 -0.50
N GLY A 5 -8.22 -30.05 0.79
CA GLY A 5 -7.88 -29.02 1.79
C GLY A 5 -6.44 -29.05 2.31
N ARG A 6 -5.69 -30.15 2.09
CA ARG A 6 -4.29 -30.25 2.57
C ARG A 6 -3.33 -29.39 1.74
N ASP A 7 -3.65 -29.16 0.46
CA ASP A 7 -2.78 -28.43 -0.46
C ASP A 7 -2.87 -26.91 -0.28
N MET A 8 -4.08 -26.35 -0.21
CA MET A 8 -4.28 -24.91 -0.01
C MET A 8 -3.73 -24.42 1.34
N ARG A 9 -3.89 -25.20 2.41
CA ARG A 9 -3.29 -24.88 3.72
C ARG A 9 -1.77 -24.92 3.70
N ARG A 10 -1.17 -25.78 2.85
CA ARG A 10 0.28 -25.79 2.66
C ARG A 10 0.74 -24.52 1.95
N LEU A 11 0.12 -24.16 0.82
CA LEU A 11 0.45 -22.94 0.09
C LEU A 11 0.30 -21.68 0.95
N ALA A 12 -0.75 -21.60 1.78
CA ALA A 12 -0.93 -20.49 2.72
C ALA A 12 0.20 -20.39 3.76
N ARG A 13 0.71 -21.53 4.25
CA ARG A 13 1.87 -21.54 5.17
C ARG A 13 3.16 -21.12 4.48
N GLU A 14 3.41 -21.63 3.27
CA GLU A 14 4.58 -21.26 2.45
C GLU A 14 4.58 -19.76 2.14
N LEU A 15 3.40 -19.21 1.79
CA LEU A 15 3.21 -17.77 1.63
C LEU A 15 3.53 -17.02 2.93
N GLY A 16 2.99 -17.46 4.07
CA GLY A 16 3.26 -16.82 5.37
C GLY A 16 4.74 -16.88 5.80
N GLU A 17 5.47 -17.93 5.41
CA GLU A 17 6.93 -18.04 5.59
C GLU A 17 7.67 -17.03 4.72
N LEU A 18 7.32 -16.96 3.44
CA LEU A 18 7.90 -16.00 2.51
C LEU A 18 7.64 -14.56 2.95
N GLU A 19 6.41 -14.24 3.35
CA GLU A 19 6.07 -12.92 3.86
C GLU A 19 6.89 -12.54 5.09
N ARG A 20 7.06 -13.45 6.05
CA ARG A 20 7.90 -13.19 7.24
C ARG A 20 9.33 -12.86 6.84
N LYS A 21 9.90 -13.59 5.88
CA LYS A 21 11.24 -13.33 5.35
C LYS A 21 11.32 -11.95 4.69
N LEU A 22 10.36 -11.60 3.84
CA LEU A 22 10.35 -10.31 3.14
C LEU A 22 10.07 -9.13 4.08
N LYS A 23 9.28 -9.33 5.13
CA LYS A 23 9.00 -8.33 6.18
C LYS A 23 10.26 -7.96 6.97
N ALA A 24 11.33 -8.77 6.94
CA ALA A 24 12.62 -8.44 7.53
C ALA A 24 13.45 -7.42 6.71
N GLY A 25 12.96 -6.98 5.53
CA GLY A 25 13.61 -5.94 4.73
C GLY A 25 15.03 -6.32 4.33
N GLY A 26 15.98 -5.41 4.54
CA GLY A 26 17.42 -5.63 4.30
C GLY A 26 18.12 -6.57 5.29
N GLY A 27 17.37 -7.16 6.23
CA GLY A 27 17.85 -8.10 7.24
C GLY A 27 18.33 -7.46 8.54
N GLU A 28 18.49 -8.28 9.57
CA GLU A 28 18.78 -7.86 10.97
C GLU A 28 19.98 -6.93 11.08
N LYS A 29 21.10 -7.22 10.40
CA LYS A 29 22.30 -6.37 10.43
C LYS A 29 22.04 -4.95 9.94
N LYS A 30 21.15 -4.76 8.96
CA LYS A 30 20.79 -3.44 8.43
C LYS A 30 19.80 -2.72 9.35
N ILE A 31 18.86 -3.46 9.94
CA ILE A 31 17.93 -2.96 10.96
C ILE A 31 18.71 -2.43 12.16
N GLU A 32 19.62 -3.21 12.74
CA GLU A 32 20.44 -2.80 13.87
C GLU A 32 21.31 -1.58 13.55
N LYS A 33 21.86 -1.52 12.33
CA LYS A 33 22.61 -0.35 11.88
C LYS A 33 21.72 0.90 11.88
N GLN A 34 20.51 0.80 11.33
CA GLN A 34 19.56 1.89 11.28
C GLN A 34 19.12 2.34 12.69
N HIS A 35 18.91 1.40 13.62
CA HIS A 35 18.61 1.71 15.02
C HIS A 35 19.77 2.42 15.72
N ARG A 36 21.03 2.02 15.46
CA ARG A 36 22.22 2.73 15.99
C ARG A 36 22.33 4.17 15.47
N GLU A 37 21.74 4.47 14.31
CA GLU A 37 21.63 5.83 13.77
C GLU A 37 20.44 6.61 14.37
N GLY A 38 19.72 6.03 15.34
CA GLY A 38 18.57 6.66 16.01
C GLY A 38 17.27 6.66 15.20
N LYS A 39 17.21 5.88 14.11
CA LYS A 39 16.05 5.82 13.22
C LYS A 39 15.26 4.54 13.42
N LEU A 40 13.94 4.63 13.34
CA LEU A 40 13.05 3.47 13.25
C LEU A 40 13.02 2.92 11.82
N THR A 41 12.74 1.63 11.66
CA THR A 41 12.47 1.00 10.37
C THR A 41 11.12 1.45 9.80
N ALA A 42 10.89 1.25 8.50
CA ALA A 42 9.61 1.58 7.85
C ALA A 42 8.40 0.94 8.56
N ARG A 43 8.53 -0.33 8.96
CA ARG A 43 7.45 -1.09 9.60
C ARG A 43 7.20 -0.65 11.04
N GLU A 44 8.25 -0.31 11.79
CA GLU A 44 8.11 0.26 13.14
C GLU A 44 7.42 1.63 13.08
N ARG A 45 7.80 2.46 12.10
CA ARG A 45 7.14 3.77 11.88
C ARG A 45 5.66 3.60 11.55
N ILE A 46 5.31 2.68 10.65
CA ILE A 46 3.91 2.36 10.34
C ILE A 46 3.17 1.89 11.60
N LYS A 47 3.74 0.94 12.35
CA LYS A 47 3.12 0.39 13.56
C LYS A 47 2.83 1.47 14.62
N LEU A 48 3.71 2.45 14.78
CA LEU A 48 3.51 3.56 15.71
C LEU A 48 2.54 4.63 15.17
N LEU A 49 2.43 4.76 13.85
CA LEU A 49 1.55 5.73 13.22
C LEU A 49 0.08 5.31 13.25
N VAL A 50 -0.19 4.03 13.01
CA VAL A 50 -1.56 3.50 12.89
C VAL A 50 -2.25 3.38 14.25
N ASP A 51 -3.58 3.36 14.25
CA ASP A 51 -4.35 3.20 15.48
C ASP A 51 -4.11 1.84 16.15
N HIS A 52 -4.12 1.84 17.48
CA HIS A 52 -3.84 0.64 18.26
C HIS A 52 -4.85 -0.49 17.96
N GLY A 53 -4.34 -1.66 17.59
CA GLY A 53 -5.15 -2.84 17.28
C GLY A 53 -5.69 -2.88 15.84
N GLU A 54 -5.43 -1.86 15.03
CA GLU A 54 -5.78 -1.89 13.61
C GLU A 54 -4.77 -2.71 12.80
N GLU A 55 -5.27 -3.43 11.81
CA GLU A 55 -4.45 -4.13 10.84
C GLU A 55 -3.95 -3.19 9.74
N PHE A 56 -2.70 -3.40 9.31
CA PHE A 56 -2.16 -2.73 8.15
C PHE A 56 -2.34 -3.60 6.90
N LEU A 57 -3.22 -3.17 6.00
CA LEU A 57 -3.40 -3.83 4.70
C LEU A 57 -2.24 -3.45 3.79
N GLU A 58 -1.15 -4.22 3.90
CA GLU A 58 0.01 -4.07 3.04
C GLU A 58 -0.28 -4.49 1.60
N ILE A 59 0.21 -3.72 0.63
CA ILE A 59 -0.01 -3.97 -0.79
C ILE A 59 1.34 -4.16 -1.49
N GLY A 60 1.47 -5.27 -2.22
CA GLY A 60 2.65 -5.53 -3.07
C GLY A 60 3.90 -5.93 -2.29
N LEU A 61 3.77 -6.66 -1.18
CA LEU A 61 4.91 -7.22 -0.44
C LEU A 61 5.77 -8.16 -1.32
N LEU A 62 5.11 -8.99 -2.15
CA LEU A 62 5.78 -9.95 -3.02
C LEU A 62 6.39 -9.31 -4.28
N ILE A 63 6.23 -8.01 -4.52
CA ILE A 63 6.80 -7.39 -5.73
C ILE A 63 8.33 -7.42 -5.65
N ALA A 64 8.97 -7.87 -6.73
CA ALA A 64 10.42 -8.05 -6.90
C ALA A 64 11.09 -9.04 -5.92
N TYR A 65 10.32 -9.95 -5.30
CA TYR A 65 10.86 -10.89 -4.31
C TYR A 65 11.83 -11.93 -4.90
N ASP A 66 11.60 -12.31 -6.16
CA ASP A 66 12.36 -13.28 -6.95
C ASP A 66 13.24 -12.61 -8.02
N GLU A 67 13.30 -11.28 -8.02
CA GLU A 67 14.14 -10.49 -8.91
C GLU A 67 15.42 -10.00 -8.23
N TYR A 68 16.38 -9.49 -9.01
CA TYR A 68 17.61 -8.86 -8.52
C TYR A 68 18.41 -9.72 -7.51
N GLY A 69 18.29 -11.05 -7.59
CA GLY A 69 18.90 -11.97 -6.63
C GLY A 69 18.38 -11.82 -5.20
N GLY A 70 17.13 -11.39 -5.02
CA GLY A 70 16.49 -11.21 -3.71
C GLY A 70 16.92 -9.95 -2.95
N GLN A 71 17.58 -9.00 -3.62
CA GLN A 71 18.10 -7.77 -3.00
C GLN A 71 17.07 -6.65 -2.86
N ALA A 72 15.87 -6.82 -3.41
CA ALA A 72 14.81 -5.82 -3.45
C ALA A 72 13.52 -6.28 -2.73
N PRO A 73 13.57 -6.78 -1.48
CA PRO A 73 12.35 -7.21 -0.80
C PRO A 73 11.34 -6.06 -0.71
N GLY A 74 10.11 -6.33 -1.17
CA GLY A 74 9.05 -5.32 -1.28
C GLY A 74 9.41 -4.14 -2.17
N ALA A 75 10.39 -4.26 -3.06
CA ALA A 75 10.97 -3.19 -3.85
C ALA A 75 11.40 -1.96 -3.01
N GLY A 76 11.89 -2.16 -1.78
CA GLY A 76 12.41 -1.08 -0.93
C GLY A 76 11.39 -0.04 -0.47
N VAL A 77 10.08 -0.34 -0.58
CA VAL A 77 9.00 0.52 -0.12
C VAL A 77 7.84 -0.30 0.43
N VAL A 78 7.36 0.05 1.62
CA VAL A 78 6.16 -0.52 2.22
C VAL A 78 5.00 0.42 1.90
N ILE A 79 3.96 -0.09 1.25
CA ILE A 79 2.73 0.66 0.96
C ILE A 79 1.52 -0.08 1.51
N GLY A 80 0.49 0.64 1.90
CA GLY A 80 -0.73 0.01 2.37
C GLY A 80 -1.77 0.98 2.87
N ILE A 81 -2.84 0.43 3.44
CA ILE A 81 -3.95 1.18 4.02
C ILE A 81 -4.10 0.78 5.48
N ALA A 82 -4.26 1.77 6.35
CA ALA A 82 -4.64 1.57 7.74
C ALA A 82 -5.39 2.80 8.25
N ARG A 83 -5.85 2.76 9.50
CA ARG A 83 -6.43 3.93 10.15
C ARG A 83 -5.40 4.73 10.92
N ILE A 84 -5.57 6.04 10.85
CA ILE A 84 -4.88 7.03 11.67
C ILE A 84 -5.98 7.94 12.23
N GLU A 85 -6.13 7.95 13.56
CA GLU A 85 -7.16 8.71 14.26
C GLU A 85 -8.59 8.41 13.71
N GLY A 86 -8.89 7.13 13.55
CA GLY A 86 -10.17 6.60 13.06
C GLY A 86 -10.39 6.71 11.55
N ARG A 87 -9.49 7.40 10.83
CA ARG A 87 -9.62 7.68 9.38
C ARG A 87 -8.72 6.77 8.57
N ALA A 88 -9.29 6.09 7.56
CA ALA A 88 -8.50 5.33 6.59
C ALA A 88 -7.56 6.26 5.80
N ALA A 89 -6.28 5.88 5.73
CA ALA A 89 -5.24 6.61 5.04
C ALA A 89 -4.34 5.63 4.26
N VAL A 90 -3.85 6.09 3.12
CA VAL A 90 -2.77 5.40 2.40
C VAL A 90 -1.44 5.80 3.04
N ILE A 91 -0.58 4.82 3.31
CA ILE A 91 0.76 5.05 3.86
C ILE A 91 1.78 4.53 2.85
N VAL A 92 2.82 5.32 2.60
CA VAL A 92 3.97 4.99 1.76
C VAL A 92 5.23 5.22 2.59
N ALA A 93 5.97 4.17 2.92
CA ALA A 93 7.16 4.25 3.75
C ALA A 93 8.37 3.63 3.05
N ASN A 94 9.43 4.40 2.82
CA ASN A 94 10.65 3.87 2.25
C ASN A 94 11.37 2.97 3.27
N ASP A 95 11.82 1.80 2.82
CA ASP A 95 12.59 0.89 3.66
C ASP A 95 14.09 1.14 3.47
N ALA A 96 14.65 1.99 4.34
CA ALA A 96 16.08 2.33 4.31
C ALA A 96 17.00 1.13 4.56
N THR A 97 16.51 0.02 5.12
CA THR A 97 17.31 -1.20 5.26
C THR A 97 17.59 -1.85 3.90
N VAL A 98 16.70 -1.65 2.93
CA VAL A 98 16.80 -2.16 1.55
C VAL A 98 17.55 -1.15 0.69
N LYS A 99 18.85 -1.37 0.52
CA LYS A 99 19.72 -0.51 -0.32
C LYS A 99 19.57 0.99 -0.01
N ALA A 100 19.52 1.36 1.26
CA ALA A 100 19.33 2.75 1.71
C ALA A 100 18.03 3.39 1.20
N GLY A 101 16.98 2.59 0.97
CA GLY A 101 15.69 3.05 0.47
C GLY A 101 15.74 3.53 -0.98
N ALA A 102 16.80 3.15 -1.73
CA ALA A 102 16.93 3.51 -3.13
C ALA A 102 15.75 2.96 -3.94
N TRP A 103 15.30 3.73 -4.92
CA TRP A 103 14.22 3.34 -5.80
C TRP A 103 14.70 2.29 -6.79
N TRP A 104 13.99 1.18 -6.82
CA TRP A 104 13.99 0.18 -7.87
C TRP A 104 12.92 0.57 -8.92
N PRO A 105 12.95 0.02 -10.14
CA PRO A 105 11.89 0.26 -11.11
C PRO A 105 10.48 0.00 -10.53
N GLU A 106 10.34 -1.06 -9.74
CA GLU A 106 9.08 -1.45 -9.10
C GLU A 106 8.73 -0.58 -7.89
N THR A 107 9.69 0.14 -7.30
CA THR A 107 9.38 1.14 -6.26
C THR A 107 8.47 2.21 -6.83
N ILE A 108 8.73 2.66 -8.06
CA ILE A 108 7.93 3.69 -8.74
C ILE A 108 6.51 3.18 -8.95
N THR A 109 6.34 2.00 -9.53
CA THR A 109 5.01 1.44 -9.79
C THR A 109 4.21 1.20 -8.50
N LYS A 110 4.87 0.79 -7.41
CA LYS A 110 4.25 0.70 -6.08
C LYS A 110 3.78 2.05 -5.56
N ILE A 111 4.63 3.09 -5.60
CA ILE A 111 4.23 4.43 -5.13
C ILE A 111 3.07 4.97 -5.98
N LEU A 112 3.12 4.80 -7.31
CA LEU A 112 2.03 5.18 -8.20
C LEU A 112 0.73 4.43 -7.86
N ARG A 113 0.82 3.13 -7.57
CA ARG A 113 -0.34 2.33 -7.14
C ARG A 113 -0.94 2.86 -5.83
N ALA A 114 -0.10 3.22 -4.86
CA ALA A 114 -0.55 3.82 -3.61
C ALA A 114 -1.29 5.16 -3.86
N GLN A 115 -0.74 6.01 -4.73
CA GLN A 115 -1.38 7.28 -5.12
C GLN A 115 -2.71 7.04 -5.85
N GLU A 116 -2.80 6.05 -6.75
CA GLU A 116 -4.05 5.70 -7.41
C GLU A 116 -5.12 5.23 -6.43
N ILE A 117 -4.75 4.44 -5.42
CA ILE A 117 -5.65 4.02 -4.35
C ILE A 117 -6.16 5.25 -3.59
N ALA A 118 -5.27 6.18 -3.22
CA ALA A 118 -5.64 7.43 -2.55
C ALA A 118 -6.61 8.25 -3.43
N MET A 119 -6.30 8.41 -4.72
CA MET A 119 -7.12 9.16 -5.67
C MET A 119 -8.51 8.57 -5.89
N ARG A 120 -8.59 7.25 -6.14
CA ARG A 120 -9.85 6.56 -6.42
C ARG A 120 -10.77 6.50 -5.21
N ASN A 121 -10.20 6.42 -4.00
CA ASN A 121 -10.96 6.29 -2.75
C ASN A 121 -11.06 7.60 -1.95
N ARG A 122 -10.47 8.70 -2.44
CA ARG A 122 -10.40 10.00 -1.75
C ARG A 122 -9.83 9.88 -0.34
N LEU A 123 -8.81 9.05 -0.16
CA LEU A 123 -8.14 8.85 1.13
C LEU A 123 -6.95 9.80 1.26
N PRO A 124 -6.74 10.42 2.44
CA PRO A 124 -5.47 11.08 2.75
C PRO A 124 -4.29 10.13 2.52
N ILE A 125 -3.15 10.69 2.13
CA ILE A 125 -1.92 9.92 1.91
C ILE A 125 -0.78 10.48 2.75
N VAL A 126 -0.06 9.57 3.41
CA VAL A 126 1.09 9.86 4.26
C VAL A 126 2.34 9.24 3.66
N TYR A 127 3.39 10.05 3.50
CA TYR A 127 4.69 9.61 3.04
C TYR A 127 5.70 9.66 4.19
N LEU A 128 6.31 8.52 4.50
CA LEU A 128 7.40 8.37 5.47
C LEU A 128 8.69 8.17 4.68
N VAL A 129 9.40 9.27 4.42
CA VAL A 129 10.48 9.35 3.43
C VAL A 129 11.82 9.11 4.08
N ASP A 130 12.54 8.10 3.60
CA ASP A 130 13.90 7.74 4.01
C ASP A 130 14.55 6.97 2.84
N SER A 131 14.99 7.73 1.83
CA SER A 131 15.40 7.22 0.53
C SER A 131 16.63 7.94 -0.02
N ALA A 132 17.63 7.16 -0.40
CA ALA A 132 18.82 7.65 -1.12
C ALA A 132 18.54 8.13 -2.56
N GLY A 133 17.29 8.05 -3.04
CA GLY A 133 16.91 8.41 -4.40
C GLY A 133 17.03 7.25 -5.38
N VAL A 134 17.40 7.51 -6.62
CA VAL A 134 17.42 6.52 -7.71
C VAL A 134 18.54 5.47 -7.49
N ASN A 135 18.22 4.19 -7.66
CA ASN A 135 19.24 3.15 -7.83
C ASN A 135 19.93 3.34 -9.18
N LEU A 136 21.04 4.11 -9.20
CA LEU A 136 21.68 4.62 -10.42
C LEU A 136 21.96 3.56 -11.51
N PRO A 137 22.40 2.32 -11.20
CA PRO A 137 22.55 1.28 -12.21
C PRO A 137 21.27 0.91 -12.98
N LEU A 138 20.09 1.21 -12.43
CA LEU A 138 18.77 0.91 -13.01
C LEU A 138 18.00 2.19 -13.38
N GLN A 139 18.69 3.32 -13.52
CA GLN A 139 18.08 4.64 -13.67
C GLN A 139 17.14 4.77 -14.89
N ASP A 140 17.41 4.03 -15.96
CA ASP A 140 16.60 3.95 -17.18
C ASP A 140 15.21 3.34 -16.93
N GLY A 141 15.09 2.40 -16.00
CA GLY A 141 13.80 1.83 -15.57
C GLY A 141 13.05 2.68 -14.54
N ILE A 142 13.66 3.76 -14.03
CA ILE A 142 13.14 4.54 -12.90
C ILE A 142 12.78 5.97 -13.33
N PHE A 143 13.65 6.64 -14.06
CA PHE A 143 13.54 8.06 -14.34
C PHE A 143 12.65 8.40 -15.56
N PRO A 144 12.94 7.88 -16.78
CA PRO A 144 12.23 8.31 -17.99
C PRO A 144 10.84 7.65 -18.13
N GLY A 145 10.06 8.16 -19.08
CA GLY A 145 8.80 7.58 -19.51
C GLY A 145 7.56 8.11 -18.79
N GLN A 146 6.39 7.82 -19.38
CA GLN A 146 5.10 8.31 -18.89
C GLN A 146 4.80 7.87 -17.45
N TYR A 147 5.29 6.69 -17.04
CA TYR A 147 5.12 6.11 -15.71
C TYR A 147 6.43 6.03 -14.92
N GLY A 148 7.43 6.83 -15.29
CA GLY A 148 8.65 7.03 -14.51
C GLY A 148 8.43 7.90 -13.27
N ALA A 149 9.50 8.16 -12.52
CA ALA A 149 9.46 8.84 -11.22
C ALA A 149 8.74 10.20 -11.23
N ALA A 150 8.81 10.96 -12.33
CA ALA A 150 8.13 12.25 -12.44
C ALA A 150 6.59 12.15 -12.33
N ARG A 151 6.00 10.98 -12.63
CA ARG A 151 4.56 10.75 -12.49
C ARG A 151 4.11 10.86 -11.03
N ILE A 152 4.98 10.54 -10.08
CA ILE A 152 4.70 10.67 -8.64
C ILE A 152 4.36 12.12 -8.32
N PHE A 153 5.18 13.06 -8.78
CA PHE A 153 5.02 14.50 -8.55
C PHE A 153 3.78 15.07 -9.25
N TYR A 154 3.49 14.55 -10.44
CA TYR A 154 2.26 14.88 -11.15
C TYR A 154 1.02 14.44 -10.37
N TYR A 155 1.01 13.21 -9.83
CA TYR A 155 -0.07 12.73 -8.98
C TYR A 155 -0.17 13.50 -7.66
N ASN A 156 0.95 13.88 -7.04
CA ASN A 156 0.93 14.78 -5.87
C ASN A 156 0.23 16.11 -6.21
N SER A 157 0.58 16.70 -7.35
CA SER A 157 -0.02 17.95 -7.82
C SER A 157 -1.50 17.80 -8.14
N LEU A 158 -1.92 16.70 -8.78
CA LEU A 158 -3.33 16.42 -9.05
C LEU A 158 -4.14 16.24 -7.76
N MET A 159 -3.60 15.44 -6.83
CA MET A 159 -4.21 15.19 -5.52
C MET A 159 -4.44 16.51 -4.78
N ARG A 160 -3.44 17.41 -4.77
CA ARG A 160 -3.49 18.71 -4.11
C ARG A 160 -4.42 19.71 -4.80
N CYS A 161 -4.20 19.94 -6.09
CA CYS A 161 -4.80 21.06 -6.80
C CYS A 161 -6.21 20.77 -7.31
N ARG A 162 -6.51 19.51 -7.65
CA ARG A 162 -7.78 19.13 -8.28
C ARG A 162 -8.64 18.25 -7.39
N LEU A 163 -8.04 17.22 -6.79
CA LEU A 163 -8.80 16.24 -6.03
C LEU A 163 -9.03 16.64 -4.56
N ARG A 164 -8.27 17.62 -4.07
CA ARG A 164 -8.28 18.11 -2.68
C ARG A 164 -8.06 16.98 -1.67
N ILE A 165 -7.17 16.05 -2.00
CA ILE A 165 -6.78 14.94 -1.13
C ILE A 165 -5.62 15.42 -0.25
N PRO A 166 -5.75 15.37 1.10
CA PRO A 166 -4.68 15.78 2.00
C PRO A 166 -3.43 14.93 1.85
N GLN A 167 -2.28 15.59 1.76
CA GLN A 167 -0.97 14.96 1.64
C GLN A 167 -0.06 15.41 2.77
N ILE A 168 0.45 14.45 3.54
CA ILE A 168 1.40 14.71 4.63
C ILE A 168 2.68 13.94 4.36
N SER A 169 3.81 14.62 4.36
CA SER A 169 5.13 14.01 4.21
C SER A 169 5.97 14.22 5.46
N ALA A 170 6.60 13.16 5.94
CA ALA A 170 7.63 13.21 6.96
C ALA A 170 8.95 12.75 6.37
N VAL A 171 9.94 13.63 6.35
CA VAL A 171 11.32 13.31 5.98
C VAL A 171 12.04 12.83 7.23
N MET A 172 12.35 11.54 7.26
CA MET A 172 12.88 10.82 8.43
C MET A 172 14.25 10.19 8.12
N GLY A 173 14.93 10.72 7.11
CA GLY A 173 16.20 10.23 6.58
C GLY A 173 16.63 11.01 5.33
N PRO A 174 17.53 10.47 4.51
CA PRO A 174 17.88 11.07 3.22
C PRO A 174 16.66 11.24 2.31
N CYS A 175 16.63 12.33 1.56
CA CYS A 175 15.59 12.67 0.60
C CYS A 175 16.21 13.53 -0.51
N ILE A 176 16.83 12.86 -1.49
CA ILE A 176 17.74 13.51 -2.44
C ILE A 176 17.14 13.54 -3.85
N ALA A 177 17.36 14.64 -4.57
CA ALA A 177 16.99 14.84 -5.97
C ALA A 177 15.50 14.58 -6.21
N GLY A 178 15.15 13.53 -6.98
CA GLY A 178 13.75 13.13 -7.21
C GLY A 178 13.00 12.88 -5.91
N GLY A 179 13.66 12.36 -4.87
CA GLY A 179 13.05 12.16 -3.56
C GLY A 179 12.54 13.46 -2.95
N ALA A 180 13.24 14.58 -3.14
CA ALA A 180 12.91 15.88 -2.54
C ALA A 180 11.65 16.53 -3.14
N TYR A 181 11.30 16.21 -4.38
CA TYR A 181 10.10 16.76 -5.02
C TYR A 181 8.80 16.23 -4.40
N LEU A 182 8.81 14.99 -3.90
CA LEU A 182 7.61 14.37 -3.32
C LEU A 182 7.16 15.10 -2.04
N PRO A 183 8.01 15.32 -1.01
CA PRO A 183 7.63 16.07 0.17
C PRO A 183 7.27 17.50 -0.16
N ALA A 184 8.04 18.17 -1.03
CA ALA A 184 7.82 19.57 -1.38
C ALA A 184 6.44 19.86 -2.02
N LEU A 185 5.75 18.83 -2.53
CA LEU A 185 4.41 18.94 -3.12
C LEU A 185 3.29 18.48 -2.17
N SER A 186 3.61 18.18 -0.91
CA SER A 186 2.64 17.83 0.13
C SER A 186 2.07 19.07 0.81
N ASP A 187 0.88 18.94 1.41
CA ASP A 187 0.22 20.04 2.13
C ASP A 187 0.91 20.31 3.48
N VAL A 188 1.43 19.26 4.13
CA VAL A 188 2.23 19.36 5.35
C VAL A 188 3.53 18.58 5.15
N VAL A 189 4.63 19.19 5.61
CA VAL A 189 5.98 18.63 5.52
C VAL A 189 6.62 18.70 6.90
N LEU A 190 6.96 17.54 7.45
CA LEU A 190 7.66 17.38 8.70
C LEU A 190 9.09 16.89 8.44
N MET A 191 10.04 17.33 9.24
CA MET A 191 11.44 16.89 9.16
C MET A 191 11.96 16.52 10.55
N VAL A 192 12.74 15.44 10.62
CA VAL A 192 13.36 14.95 11.87
C VAL A 192 14.77 15.52 12.04
N ASP A 193 15.05 16.10 13.20
CA ASP A 193 16.35 16.66 13.53
C ASP A 193 17.47 15.63 13.42
N ASN A 194 18.62 16.09 12.90
CA ASN A 194 19.88 15.34 12.78
C ASN A 194 19.87 14.11 11.86
N THR A 195 18.71 13.55 11.53
CA THR A 195 18.58 12.36 10.69
C THR A 195 18.06 12.66 9.30
N SER A 196 17.22 13.70 9.17
CA SER A 196 16.63 14.06 7.89
C SER A 196 17.52 14.98 7.06
N PHE A 197 17.48 14.78 5.74
CA PHE A 197 18.08 15.67 4.76
C PHE A 197 17.17 15.73 3.55
N MET A 198 16.81 16.91 3.08
CA MET A 198 16.05 17.12 1.86
C MET A 198 16.81 18.08 0.94
N GLY A 199 17.01 17.71 -0.32
CA GLY A 199 17.71 18.60 -1.25
C GLY A 199 17.83 18.05 -2.66
N LEU A 200 17.99 18.96 -3.63
CA LEU A 200 18.16 18.58 -5.04
C LEU A 200 19.49 17.85 -5.30
N GLY A 201 20.48 18.05 -4.43
CA GLY A 201 21.76 17.36 -4.44
C GLY A 201 22.32 17.26 -3.03
N GLY A 202 22.98 16.15 -2.72
CA GLY A 202 23.69 15.99 -1.44
C GLY A 202 25.00 16.79 -1.38
N PRO A 203 25.60 16.97 -0.19
CA PRO A 203 26.84 17.74 -0.02
C PRO A 203 27.99 17.30 -0.95
N ASN A 204 28.14 15.98 -1.16
CA ASN A 204 29.16 15.44 -2.05
C ASN A 204 28.93 15.84 -3.51
N LEU A 205 27.68 15.94 -3.96
CA LEU A 205 27.35 16.37 -5.31
C LEU A 205 27.63 17.87 -5.49
N VAL A 206 27.28 18.69 -4.49
CA VAL A 206 27.57 20.13 -4.50
C VAL A 206 29.08 20.37 -4.58
N LYS A 207 29.86 19.67 -3.75
CA LYS A 207 31.33 19.74 -3.79
C LYS A 207 31.89 19.33 -5.15
N GLY A 208 31.39 18.24 -5.73
CA GLY A 208 31.84 17.75 -7.02
C GLY A 208 31.48 18.67 -8.20
N ALA A 209 30.30 19.30 -8.16
CA ALA A 209 29.79 20.10 -9.27
C ALA A 209 30.30 21.55 -9.27
N VAL A 210 30.40 22.18 -8.09
CA VAL A 210 30.73 23.61 -7.97
C VAL A 210 31.87 23.92 -7.00
N GLY A 211 32.49 22.89 -6.40
CA GLY A 211 33.63 23.07 -5.47
C GLY A 211 33.26 23.58 -4.08
N GLN A 212 31.99 23.95 -3.84
CA GLN A 212 31.54 24.44 -2.54
C GLN A 212 31.50 23.30 -1.51
N VAL A 213 32.14 23.52 -0.36
CA VAL A 213 32.07 22.63 0.80
C VAL A 213 31.01 23.16 1.74
N THR A 214 30.00 22.33 2.01
CA THR A 214 28.90 22.63 2.94
C THR A 214 28.54 21.36 3.68
N ASP A 215 28.03 21.47 4.91
CA ASP A 215 27.49 20.32 5.63
C ASP A 215 26.03 20.04 5.25
N ALA A 216 25.52 18.88 5.67
CA ALA A 216 24.17 18.43 5.34
C ALA A 216 23.08 19.30 6.00
N GLU A 217 23.31 19.77 7.24
CA GLU A 217 22.32 20.56 7.97
C GLU A 217 22.14 21.92 7.31
N THR A 218 23.25 22.62 7.03
CA THR A 218 23.25 23.92 6.33
C THR A 218 22.67 23.81 4.92
N LEU A 219 22.91 22.71 4.21
CA LEU A 219 22.46 22.53 2.84
C LEU A 219 20.97 22.16 2.72
N GLY A 220 20.45 21.34 3.63
CA GLY A 220 19.13 20.72 3.46
C GLY A 220 18.60 20.01 4.70
N GLY A 221 19.11 20.35 5.89
CA GLY A 221 18.66 19.77 7.14
C GLY A 221 17.30 20.28 7.60
N ALA A 222 16.80 19.67 8.69
CA ALA A 222 15.50 20.01 9.26
C ALA A 222 15.43 21.48 9.72
N ARG A 223 16.50 22.01 10.32
CA ARG A 223 16.55 23.40 10.77
C ARG A 223 16.63 24.36 9.59
N MET A 224 17.43 24.05 8.57
CA MET A 224 17.49 24.86 7.34
C MET A 224 16.09 25.03 6.74
N HIS A 225 15.36 23.93 6.54
CA HIS A 225 14.06 23.99 5.87
C HIS A 225 12.92 24.58 6.70
N THR A 226 13.04 24.60 8.02
CA THR A 226 12.03 25.18 8.93
C THR A 226 12.33 26.61 9.37
N THR A 227 13.57 27.08 9.23
CA THR A 227 13.98 28.43 9.68
C THR A 227 14.46 29.36 8.57
N VAL A 228 14.98 28.82 7.47
CA VAL A 228 15.53 29.60 6.35
C VAL A 228 14.65 29.47 5.11
N SER A 229 14.46 28.26 4.58
CA SER A 229 13.77 28.09 3.30
C SER A 229 12.24 28.08 3.41
N GLY A 230 11.70 27.70 4.57
CA GLY A 230 10.26 27.55 4.79
C GLY A 230 9.60 26.43 3.96
N VAL A 231 10.37 25.47 3.45
CA VAL A 231 9.82 24.34 2.66
C VAL A 231 9.22 23.28 3.60
N ALA A 232 9.81 23.11 4.78
CA ALA A 232 9.26 22.27 5.84
C ALA A 232 8.50 23.12 6.85
N HIS A 233 7.43 22.55 7.41
CA HIS A 233 6.49 23.24 8.28
C HIS A 233 6.71 22.92 9.75
N TYR A 234 7.11 21.68 10.05
CA TYR A 234 7.31 21.20 11.42
C TYR A 234 8.64 20.46 11.54
N ARG A 235 9.24 20.60 12.71
CA ARG A 235 10.49 19.93 13.10
C ARG A 235 10.20 19.02 14.29
N ALA A 236 10.74 17.80 14.27
CA ALA A 236 10.61 16.83 15.34
C ALA A 236 12.01 16.40 15.81
N ALA A 237 12.19 16.14 17.11
CA ALA A 237 13.47 15.72 17.66
C ALA A 237 13.83 14.27 17.30
N ASN A 238 12.82 13.42 17.02
CA ASN A 238 12.98 12.01 16.67
C ASN A 238 11.78 11.49 15.88
N ASP A 239 11.86 10.23 15.44
CA ASP A 239 10.81 9.57 14.67
C ASP A 239 9.48 9.52 15.44
N GLN A 240 9.49 9.19 16.73
CA GLN A 240 8.28 9.05 17.54
C GLN A 240 7.50 10.37 17.63
N GLU A 241 8.19 11.47 17.90
CA GLU A 241 7.57 12.80 17.92
C GLU A 241 7.01 13.19 16.54
N CYS A 242 7.75 12.87 15.47
CA CYS A 242 7.31 13.13 14.11
C CYS A 242 6.01 12.39 13.78
N LEU A 243 5.89 11.12 14.16
CA LEU A 243 4.68 10.32 13.96
C LEU A 243 3.50 10.86 14.78
N GLU A 244 3.73 11.29 16.03
CA GLU A 244 2.69 11.95 16.84
C GLU A 244 2.24 13.28 16.22
N LEU A 245 3.15 14.07 15.64
CA LEU A 245 2.78 15.27 14.90
C LEU A 245 1.90 14.94 13.68
N ILE A 246 2.16 13.86 12.95
CA ILE A 246 1.27 13.40 11.87
C ILE A 246 -0.12 13.05 12.45
N ARG A 247 -0.19 12.27 13.53
CA ARG A 247 -1.46 11.96 14.21
C ARG A 247 -2.21 13.23 14.62
N ARG A 248 -1.51 14.22 15.16
CA ARG A 248 -2.08 15.55 15.47
C ARG A 248 -2.64 16.27 14.25
N GLN A 249 -2.03 16.16 13.07
CA GLN A 249 -2.62 16.72 11.84
C GLN A 249 -3.94 16.00 11.49
N PHE A 250 -3.99 14.67 11.64
CA PHE A 250 -5.22 13.91 11.39
C PHE A 250 -6.36 14.29 12.33
N ARG A 251 -6.07 14.63 13.60
CA ARG A 251 -7.07 15.14 14.56
C ARG A 251 -7.70 16.47 14.14
N GLN A 252 -7.07 17.24 13.24
CA GLN A 252 -7.62 18.49 12.71
C GLN A 252 -8.58 18.27 11.54
N PHE A 253 -8.61 17.07 10.95
CA PHE A 253 -9.61 16.75 9.94
C PHE A 253 -11.01 16.71 10.55
N PRO A 254 -12.07 16.84 9.73
CA PRO A 254 -13.42 16.59 10.18
C PRO A 254 -13.51 15.23 10.89
N PRO A 255 -14.50 15.01 11.79
CA PRO A 255 -14.67 13.73 12.46
C PRO A 255 -14.67 12.55 11.47
N ALA A 256 -14.00 11.46 11.84
CA ALA A 256 -14.03 10.24 11.05
C ALA A 256 -15.47 9.68 11.01
N ARG A 257 -15.88 9.18 9.85
CA ARG A 257 -17.20 8.54 9.72
C ARG A 257 -17.21 7.26 10.55
N SER A 258 -18.24 7.09 11.37
CA SER A 258 -18.46 5.85 12.11
C SER A 258 -18.61 4.68 11.14
N MET A 259 -17.92 3.59 11.44
CA MET A 259 -18.09 2.35 10.70
C MET A 259 -19.39 1.68 11.13
N PRO A 260 -20.22 1.21 10.19
CA PRO A 260 -21.29 0.30 10.56
C PRO A 260 -20.67 -0.97 11.16
N ARG A 261 -21.44 -1.64 12.03
CA ARG A 261 -21.09 -2.95 12.56
C ARG A 261 -21.89 -4.00 11.81
N GLY A 262 -21.19 -4.98 11.27
CA GLY A 262 -21.79 -6.12 10.60
C GLY A 262 -22.11 -7.27 11.54
N LYS A 263 -22.75 -8.29 10.99
CA LYS A 263 -22.83 -9.61 11.62
C LYS A 263 -21.65 -10.46 11.17
N LEU A 264 -21.31 -11.49 11.94
CA LEU A 264 -20.35 -12.48 11.48
C LEU A 264 -20.95 -13.27 10.30
N PRO A 265 -20.12 -13.83 9.40
CA PRO A 265 -20.61 -14.75 8.38
C PRO A 265 -21.29 -15.97 8.98
N GLN A 266 -22.20 -16.59 8.21
CA GLN A 266 -22.96 -17.77 8.65
C GLN A 266 -22.03 -18.98 8.90
N PHE A 267 -20.96 -19.11 8.12
CA PHE A 267 -19.99 -20.18 8.24
C PHE A 267 -18.59 -19.66 8.53
N ASP A 268 -17.82 -20.49 9.22
CA ASP A 268 -16.43 -20.19 9.56
C ASP A 268 -15.53 -20.11 8.31
N ALA A 269 -14.62 -19.12 8.33
CA ALA A 269 -13.71 -18.80 7.24
C ALA A 269 -12.72 -19.94 6.94
N ASP A 270 -12.39 -20.75 7.94
CA ASP A 270 -11.44 -21.86 7.81
C ASP A 270 -11.98 -22.99 6.93
N GLY A 271 -13.30 -23.01 6.70
CA GLY A 271 -13.96 -23.84 5.70
C GLY A 271 -13.56 -23.50 4.25
N LEU A 272 -13.09 -22.28 3.96
CA LEU A 272 -12.69 -21.86 2.60
C LEU A 272 -11.60 -22.76 2.00
N TYR A 273 -10.68 -23.26 2.84
CA TYR A 273 -9.63 -24.20 2.42
C TYR A 273 -10.19 -25.52 1.87
N SER A 274 -11.43 -25.87 2.21
CA SER A 274 -12.08 -27.11 1.76
C SER A 274 -13.04 -26.88 0.60
N VAL A 275 -13.59 -25.67 0.46
CA VAL A 275 -14.52 -25.31 -0.64
C VAL A 275 -13.80 -25.27 -1.98
N LEU A 276 -12.59 -24.72 -2.01
CA LEU A 276 -11.80 -24.64 -3.24
C LEU A 276 -11.15 -25.99 -3.56
N PRO A 277 -11.36 -26.54 -4.78
CA PRO A 277 -10.73 -27.78 -5.19
C PRO A 277 -9.23 -27.56 -5.43
N SER A 278 -8.39 -28.53 -5.06
CA SER A 278 -6.95 -28.50 -5.35
C SER A 278 -6.66 -28.55 -6.86
N ASP A 279 -7.53 -29.19 -7.64
CA ASP A 279 -7.50 -29.14 -9.10
C ASP A 279 -8.41 -28.01 -9.61
N HIS A 280 -7.80 -26.96 -10.18
CA HIS A 280 -8.48 -25.77 -10.69
C HIS A 280 -9.52 -26.05 -11.79
N ARG A 281 -9.53 -27.26 -12.38
CA ARG A 281 -10.50 -27.69 -13.39
C ARG A 281 -11.82 -28.16 -12.77
N LEU A 282 -11.82 -28.50 -11.49
CA LEU A 282 -13.02 -28.99 -10.80
C LEU A 282 -13.96 -27.83 -10.43
N PRO A 283 -15.28 -28.08 -10.40
CA PRO A 283 -16.26 -27.08 -9.98
C PRO A 283 -16.31 -26.94 -8.46
N TYR A 284 -16.84 -25.80 -8.00
CA TYR A 284 -17.23 -25.54 -6.62
C TYR A 284 -18.45 -24.63 -6.61
N ARG A 285 -19.13 -24.54 -5.47
CA ARG A 285 -20.26 -23.63 -5.28
C ARG A 285 -19.75 -22.26 -4.83
N MET A 286 -20.13 -21.21 -5.56
CA MET A 286 -19.70 -19.84 -5.23
C MET A 286 -20.42 -19.34 -3.98
N GLU A 287 -21.66 -19.77 -3.76
CA GLU A 287 -22.46 -19.48 -2.57
C GLU A 287 -21.73 -19.91 -1.30
N ASP A 288 -21.13 -21.11 -1.28
CA ASP A 288 -20.35 -21.61 -0.15
C ASP A 288 -19.15 -20.70 0.19
N ILE A 289 -18.59 -19.99 -0.79
CA ILE A 289 -17.55 -18.97 -0.56
C ILE A 289 -18.18 -17.71 0.03
N LEU A 290 -19.26 -17.22 -0.58
CA LEU A 290 -19.91 -15.97 -0.16
C LEU A 290 -20.44 -16.06 1.27
N GLU A 291 -21.08 -17.16 1.67
CA GLU A 291 -21.63 -17.39 3.01
C GLU A 291 -20.55 -17.43 4.12
N ARG A 292 -19.26 -17.47 3.74
CA ARG A 292 -18.08 -17.38 4.63
C ARG A 292 -17.39 -16.02 4.62
N LEU A 293 -17.84 -15.10 3.75
CA LEU A 293 -17.24 -13.78 3.56
C LEU A 293 -18.21 -12.65 3.93
N VAL A 294 -19.47 -12.76 3.51
CA VAL A 294 -20.49 -11.72 3.74
C VAL A 294 -21.10 -11.87 5.12
N ASP A 295 -21.66 -10.78 5.64
CA ASP A 295 -22.41 -10.80 6.89
C ASP A 295 -23.58 -11.79 6.81
N GLU A 296 -23.87 -12.51 7.89
CA GLU A 296 -25.05 -13.37 7.96
C GLU A 296 -26.33 -12.58 7.64
N GLY A 297 -27.04 -13.02 6.60
CA GLY A 297 -28.26 -12.36 6.16
C GLY A 297 -28.71 -12.84 4.78
N GLU A 298 -29.75 -12.18 4.27
CA GLU A 298 -30.29 -12.48 2.96
C GLU A 298 -29.36 -11.95 1.85
N MET A 299 -28.96 -12.84 0.94
CA MET A 299 -28.38 -12.47 -0.35
C MET A 299 -29.50 -12.34 -1.37
N LEU A 300 -29.81 -11.10 -1.76
CA LEU A 300 -30.83 -10.83 -2.77
C LEU A 300 -30.22 -10.96 -4.16
N GLU A 301 -30.31 -12.15 -4.76
CA GLU A 301 -29.79 -12.41 -6.10
C GLU A 301 -30.61 -11.68 -7.17
N PHE A 302 -29.92 -10.93 -8.00
CA PHE A 302 -30.45 -10.24 -9.17
C PHE A 302 -30.57 -11.22 -10.34
N GLN A 303 -31.80 -11.41 -10.84
CA GLN A 303 -32.13 -12.26 -11.97
C GLN A 303 -31.53 -13.68 -11.89
N PRO A 304 -31.86 -14.49 -10.85
CA PRO A 304 -31.25 -15.80 -10.64
C PRO A 304 -31.45 -16.78 -11.82
N ASP A 305 -32.60 -16.69 -12.51
CA ASP A 305 -32.93 -17.56 -13.64
C ASP A 305 -32.37 -17.08 -14.99
N HIS A 306 -31.77 -15.88 -15.04
CA HIS A 306 -31.14 -15.32 -16.24
C HIS A 306 -29.62 -15.39 -16.12
N ALA A 307 -28.97 -15.97 -17.13
CA ALA A 307 -27.51 -16.12 -17.21
C ALA A 307 -26.90 -16.63 -15.87
N PRO A 308 -27.29 -17.84 -15.41
CA PRO A 308 -26.98 -18.32 -14.08
C PRO A 308 -25.49 -18.55 -13.84
N GLU A 309 -24.65 -18.58 -14.88
CA GLU A 309 -23.20 -18.65 -14.78
C GLU A 309 -22.55 -17.45 -14.07
N PHE A 310 -23.27 -16.34 -13.92
CA PHE A 310 -22.90 -15.22 -13.06
C PHE A 310 -23.91 -15.04 -11.93
N LEU A 311 -23.39 -15.06 -10.70
CA LEU A 311 -24.10 -14.66 -9.49
C LEU A 311 -23.92 -13.15 -9.32
N CYS A 312 -25.02 -12.42 -9.42
CA CYS A 312 -25.09 -10.99 -9.14
C CYS A 312 -26.01 -10.81 -7.93
N SER A 313 -25.53 -10.30 -6.80
CA SER A 313 -26.34 -10.21 -5.58
C SER A 313 -26.06 -8.95 -4.80
N ALA A 314 -27.08 -8.43 -4.11
CA ALA A 314 -26.86 -7.52 -2.99
C ALA A 314 -26.54 -8.33 -1.73
N ALA A 315 -25.63 -7.83 -0.89
CA ALA A 315 -25.31 -8.40 0.42
C ALA A 315 -24.77 -7.32 1.36
N GLN A 316 -24.42 -7.70 2.59
CA GLN A 316 -23.71 -6.83 3.53
C GLN A 316 -22.32 -7.37 3.85
N LEU A 317 -21.35 -6.46 4.03
CA LEU A 317 -20.01 -6.78 4.51
C LEU A 317 -19.57 -5.77 5.56
N ASN A 318 -19.37 -6.23 6.79
CA ASN A 318 -19.16 -5.38 7.96
C ASN A 318 -20.24 -4.28 8.08
N GLY A 319 -21.50 -4.64 7.85
CA GLY A 319 -22.67 -3.78 7.91
C GLY A 319 -22.79 -2.78 6.76
N ARG A 320 -21.96 -2.91 5.72
CA ARG A 320 -22.02 -2.07 4.51
C ARG A 320 -22.73 -2.83 3.40
N ASN A 321 -23.73 -2.22 2.78
CA ASN A 321 -24.33 -2.76 1.57
C ASN A 321 -23.28 -2.83 0.45
N ILE A 322 -23.16 -3.99 -0.18
CA ILE A 322 -22.27 -4.26 -1.29
C ILE A 322 -23.04 -4.91 -2.44
N GLY A 323 -22.56 -4.69 -3.67
CA GLY A 323 -22.94 -5.49 -4.83
C GLY A 323 -21.87 -6.55 -5.08
N ILE A 324 -22.29 -7.78 -5.28
CA ILE A 324 -21.43 -8.92 -5.59
C ILE A 324 -21.65 -9.29 -7.05
N ILE A 325 -20.55 -9.46 -7.77
CA ILE A 325 -20.52 -10.07 -9.11
C ILE A 325 -19.50 -11.19 -9.04
N ALA A 326 -19.95 -12.43 -9.17
CA ALA A 326 -19.11 -13.60 -9.02
C ALA A 326 -19.43 -14.66 -10.08
N ASN A 327 -18.39 -15.36 -10.54
CA ASN A 327 -18.55 -16.48 -11.47
C ASN A 327 -19.09 -17.70 -10.71
N ARG A 328 -20.18 -18.32 -11.19
CA ARG A 328 -20.48 -19.70 -10.80
C ARG A 328 -19.57 -20.65 -11.59
N ARG A 329 -19.29 -21.84 -11.05
CA ARG A 329 -18.42 -22.85 -11.67
C ARG A 329 -19.19 -24.14 -11.96
N GLY A 330 -18.72 -24.90 -12.94
CA GLY A 330 -19.31 -26.19 -13.32
C GLY A 330 -20.27 -26.11 -14.51
N PHE A 331 -20.94 -27.22 -14.80
CA PHE A 331 -21.91 -27.30 -15.91
C PHE A 331 -23.30 -26.90 -15.42
N LEU A 332 -23.87 -25.86 -16.03
CA LEU A 332 -25.15 -25.28 -15.67
C LEU A 332 -26.16 -25.58 -16.78
N LYS A 333 -27.33 -26.10 -16.41
CA LYS A 333 -28.43 -26.33 -17.37
C LYS A 333 -29.27 -25.07 -17.46
N THR A 334 -29.47 -24.56 -18.66
CA THR A 334 -30.33 -23.39 -18.92
C THR A 334 -31.35 -23.71 -20.01
N SER A 335 -32.40 -22.90 -20.11
CA SER A 335 -33.39 -22.99 -21.19
C SER A 335 -32.78 -22.80 -22.58
N SER A 336 -31.69 -22.03 -22.68
CA SER A 336 -30.93 -21.81 -23.92
C SER A 336 -29.89 -22.90 -24.25
N GLY A 337 -29.81 -23.96 -23.44
CA GLY A 337 -28.80 -25.02 -23.57
C GLY A 337 -27.80 -25.07 -22.39
N PRO A 338 -26.85 -26.02 -22.41
CA PRO A 338 -25.84 -26.12 -21.36
C PRO A 338 -24.87 -24.93 -21.41
N ARG A 339 -24.56 -24.37 -20.24
CA ARG A 339 -23.53 -23.33 -20.04
C ARG A 339 -22.41 -23.86 -19.17
N VAL A 340 -21.20 -23.34 -19.38
CA VAL A 340 -20.03 -23.65 -18.56
C VAL A 340 -19.74 -22.45 -17.66
N GLY A 341 -19.79 -22.66 -16.36
CA GLY A 341 -19.51 -21.66 -15.34
C GLY A 341 -18.06 -21.17 -15.42
N GLY A 342 -17.86 -19.86 -15.24
CA GLY A 342 -16.58 -19.17 -15.43
C GLY A 342 -16.35 -18.66 -16.85
N ILE A 343 -17.27 -18.92 -17.79
CA ILE A 343 -17.27 -18.33 -19.13
C ILE A 343 -18.26 -17.17 -19.17
N VAL A 344 -17.87 -16.07 -19.83
CA VAL A 344 -18.74 -14.93 -20.10
C VAL A 344 -19.47 -15.16 -21.42
N TYR A 345 -20.79 -15.01 -21.40
CA TYR A 345 -21.67 -15.10 -22.56
C TYR A 345 -22.34 -13.73 -22.81
N PRO A 346 -22.95 -13.48 -23.98
CA PRO A 346 -23.62 -12.21 -24.26
C PRO A 346 -24.69 -11.84 -23.23
N GLU A 347 -25.45 -12.82 -22.72
CA GLU A 347 -26.48 -12.56 -21.71
C GLU A 347 -25.87 -12.23 -20.34
N SER A 348 -24.84 -12.95 -19.90
CA SER A 348 -24.17 -12.64 -18.63
C SER A 348 -23.44 -11.30 -18.68
N ALA A 349 -22.85 -10.93 -19.82
CA ALA A 349 -22.27 -9.60 -20.01
C ALA A 349 -23.34 -8.49 -19.85
N ARG A 350 -24.56 -8.70 -20.37
CA ARG A 350 -25.69 -7.76 -20.20
C ARG A 350 -26.25 -7.74 -18.78
N LYS A 351 -26.23 -8.87 -18.07
CA LYS A 351 -26.66 -8.96 -16.67
C LYS A 351 -25.73 -8.19 -15.72
N VAL A 352 -24.43 -8.22 -16.01
CA VAL A 352 -23.38 -7.61 -15.17
C VAL A 352 -23.20 -6.12 -15.42
N ALA A 353 -23.44 -5.66 -16.66
CA ALA A 353 -23.40 -4.25 -17.06
C ALA A 353 -24.56 -3.47 -16.44
#